data_AF-A0AAV4FSA1-F1
#
_entry.id   AF-A0AAV4FSA1-F1
#
_cell.length_a   1.000
_cell.length_b   1.000
_cell.length_c   1.000
_cell.angle_alpha   90.00
_cell.angle_beta   90.00
_cell.angle_gamma   90.00
#
_symmetry.space_group_name_H-M   'P 1'
#
loop_
_entity.id
_entity.type
_entity.pdbx_description
1 polymer ?
#
loop_
_entity_poly.entity_id
_entity_poly.type
_entity_poly.pdbx_seq_one_letter_code
_entity_poly.pdbx_strand_id
1 'polypeptide(L)'
;MVDGVTERVMEDPGEDFIELEDSAGSDQDSEVEVFLNTAATVEDVVSAGEKAIVCLYGGNSDYTPNSLRHAKFCEKASKSLTSVKVDKLPPTSAASRYHGMCAYLSPQLWLESSLGLI
;
A
#
# COMPACT_ATOMS: atom_id res chain seq x y z
N MET A 1 0.89 -43.71 30.09
CA MET A 1 -0.13 -42.90 29.40
C MET A 1 0.42 -41.50 29.27
N VAL A 2 0.66 -41.03 28.05
CA VAL A 2 1.02 -39.64 27.76
C VAL A 2 -0.28 -38.92 27.44
N ASP A 3 -0.73 -38.02 28.30
CA ASP A 3 -1.93 -37.24 28.04
C ASP A 3 -1.56 -36.11 27.06
N GLY A 4 -2.09 -36.24 25.85
CA GLY A 4 -1.91 -35.30 24.76
C GLY A 4 -2.59 -33.97 25.07
N VAL A 5 -1.79 -32.93 25.22
CA VAL A 5 -2.27 -31.55 25.11
C VAL A 5 -2.60 -31.30 23.65
N THR A 6 -3.90 -31.26 23.35
CA THR A 6 -4.41 -30.81 22.07
C THR A 6 -4.05 -29.33 21.91
N GLU A 7 -3.07 -29.07 21.05
CA GLU A 7 -2.68 -27.74 20.62
C GLU A 7 -3.89 -27.08 19.94
N ARG A 8 -4.54 -26.13 20.63
CA ARG A 8 -5.53 -25.27 19.98
C ARG A 8 -4.75 -24.32 19.08
N VAL A 9 -4.81 -24.57 17.78
CA VAL A 9 -4.50 -23.58 16.76
C VAL A 9 -5.42 -22.39 17.03
N MET A 10 -4.84 -21.31 17.56
CA MET A 10 -5.52 -20.03 17.68
C MET A 10 -5.51 -19.44 16.27
N GLU A 11 -6.59 -19.68 15.53
CA GLU A 11 -6.77 -19.04 14.23
C GLU A 11 -6.76 -17.52 14.45
N ASP A 12 -5.90 -16.84 13.70
CA ASP A 12 -5.66 -15.40 13.75
C ASP A 12 -6.97 -14.67 13.38
N PRO A 13 -7.64 -13.98 14.32
CA PRO A 13 -8.86 -13.25 14.04
C PRO A 13 -8.44 -11.90 13.44
N GLY A 14 -8.02 -11.92 12.18
CA GLY A 14 -7.44 -10.73 11.57
C GLY A 14 -7.37 -10.74 10.04
N GLU A 15 -7.89 -11.75 9.37
CA GLU A 15 -8.19 -11.65 7.93
C GLU A 15 -9.49 -10.86 7.73
N ASP A 16 -9.50 -9.61 8.22
CA ASP A 16 -10.39 -8.60 7.66
C ASP A 16 -9.85 -8.30 6.27
N PHE A 17 -10.35 -9.07 5.31
CA PHE A 17 -10.31 -8.73 3.90
C PHE A 17 -10.87 -7.30 3.80
N ILE A 18 -10.02 -6.35 3.44
CA ILE A 18 -10.44 -4.95 3.29
C ILE A 18 -11.41 -4.92 2.11
N GLU A 19 -12.70 -4.97 2.40
CA GLU A 19 -13.74 -4.67 1.43
C GLU A 19 -13.50 -3.24 0.95
N LEU A 20 -13.28 -3.10 -0.35
CA LEU A 20 -13.13 -1.81 -1.02
C LEU A 20 -14.45 -1.08 -0.89
N GLU A 21 -14.59 -0.24 0.14
CA GLU A 21 -15.73 0.68 0.21
C GLU A 21 -15.58 1.74 -0.89
N ASP A 22 -16.58 1.78 -1.77
CA ASP A 22 -16.76 2.79 -2.82
C ASP A 22 -17.02 4.17 -2.17
N SER A 23 -15.95 4.90 -1.85
CA SER A 23 -16.05 6.30 -1.45
C SER A 23 -16.07 7.20 -2.68
N ALA A 24 -17.26 7.64 -3.06
CA ALA A 24 -17.47 8.62 -4.12
C ALA A 24 -17.07 10.05 -3.69
N GLY A 25 -16.18 10.67 -4.49
CA GLY A 25 -16.23 12.11 -4.80
C GLY A 25 -15.10 13.01 -4.30
N SER A 26 -14.16 13.37 -5.18
CA SER A 26 -13.87 14.77 -5.57
C SER A 26 -12.86 14.77 -6.73
N ASP A 27 -12.98 15.75 -7.65
CA ASP A 27 -12.16 15.92 -8.86
C ASP A 27 -10.66 16.07 -8.53
N GLN A 28 -9.99 14.94 -8.34
CA GLN A 28 -8.56 14.78 -8.41
C GLN A 28 -8.33 13.72 -9.48
N ASP A 29 -7.40 13.95 -10.40
CA ASP A 29 -6.90 12.89 -11.27
C ASP A 29 -6.68 11.67 -10.38
N SER A 30 -7.45 10.61 -10.62
CA SER A 30 -7.30 9.41 -9.80
C SER A 30 -5.82 9.01 -9.85
N GLU A 31 -5.23 8.49 -8.76
CA GLU A 31 -3.80 8.11 -8.78
C GLU A 31 -3.48 7.20 -9.98
N VAL A 32 -4.49 6.41 -10.41
CA VAL A 32 -4.51 5.60 -11.62
C VAL A 32 -4.32 6.42 -12.91
N GLU A 33 -5.01 7.55 -13.07
CA GLU A 33 -4.84 8.44 -14.23
C GLU A 33 -3.40 8.96 -14.34
N VAL A 34 -2.77 9.29 -13.22
CA VAL A 34 -1.37 9.72 -13.19
C VAL A 34 -0.45 8.59 -13.69
N PHE A 35 -0.69 7.34 -13.28
CA PHE A 35 0.12 6.21 -13.74
C PHE A 35 -0.04 5.88 -15.23
N LEU A 36 -1.16 6.26 -15.84
CA LEU A 36 -1.44 6.04 -17.27
C LEU A 36 -1.02 7.22 -18.16
N ASN A 37 -0.79 8.40 -17.57
CA ASN A 37 -0.43 9.60 -18.31
C ASN A 37 1.06 9.62 -18.68
N THR A 38 1.40 9.39 -19.94
CA THR A 38 2.78 9.43 -20.44
C THR A 38 3.47 10.80 -20.33
N ALA A 39 2.71 11.87 -20.08
CA ALA A 39 3.23 13.21 -19.83
C ALA A 39 3.38 13.55 -18.34
N ALA A 40 3.07 12.61 -17.44
CA ALA A 40 3.23 12.81 -16.00
C ALA A 40 4.70 13.07 -15.64
N THR A 41 4.93 14.02 -14.74
CA THR A 41 6.27 14.27 -14.22
C THR A 41 6.67 13.23 -13.19
N VAL A 42 7.95 13.16 -12.86
CA VAL A 42 8.43 12.28 -11.78
C VAL A 42 7.76 12.65 -10.46
N GLU A 43 7.58 13.95 -10.21
CA GLU A 43 6.94 14.48 -9.00
C GLU A 43 5.47 14.06 -8.92
N ASP A 44 4.74 14.09 -10.04
CA ASP A 44 3.33 13.65 -10.09
C ASP A 44 3.23 12.16 -9.75
N VAL A 45 4.07 11.32 -10.37
CA VAL A 45 4.09 9.87 -10.14
C VAL A 45 4.47 9.54 -8.70
N VAL A 46 5.44 10.27 -8.13
CA VAL A 46 5.82 10.10 -6.72
C VAL A 46 4.67 10.50 -5.81
N SER A 47 4.03 11.64 -6.06
CA SER A 47 2.90 12.09 -5.26
C SER A 47 1.74 11.10 -5.32
N ALA A 48 1.37 10.64 -6.52
CA ALA A 48 0.34 9.62 -6.71
C ALA A 48 0.70 8.30 -6.02
N GLY A 49 1.96 7.87 -6.09
CA GLY A 49 2.45 6.68 -5.39
C GLY A 49 2.35 6.78 -3.87
N GLU A 50 2.73 7.92 -3.29
CA GLU A 50 2.60 8.13 -1.84
C GLU A 50 1.13 8.19 -1.40
N LYS A 51 0.28 8.88 -2.15
CA LYS A 51 -1.18 8.93 -1.89
C LYS A 51 -1.83 7.56 -1.99
N ALA A 52 -1.49 6.79 -3.02
CA ALA A 52 -1.98 5.42 -3.19
C ALA A 52 -1.62 4.52 -2.01
N ILE A 53 -0.38 4.60 -1.51
CA ILE A 53 0.03 3.86 -0.30
C ILE A 53 -0.73 4.33 0.94
N VAL A 54 -0.92 5.64 1.10
CA VAL A 54 -1.67 6.17 2.25
C VAL A 54 -3.10 5.67 2.23
N CYS A 55 -3.77 5.74 1.08
CA CYS A 55 -5.13 5.24 0.88
C CYS A 55 -5.23 3.72 1.13
N LEU A 56 -4.33 2.92 0.53
CA LEU A 56 -4.32 1.45 0.64
C LEU A 56 -4.18 0.96 2.10
N TYR A 57 -3.49 1.72 2.95
CA TYR A 57 -3.30 1.39 4.35
C TYR A 57 -4.26 2.14 5.31
N GLY A 58 -5.32 2.74 4.76
CA GLY A 58 -6.38 3.39 5.53
C GLY A 58 -5.94 4.66 6.25
N GLY A 59 -5.00 5.42 5.66
CA GLY A 59 -4.65 6.78 6.06
C GLY A 59 -5.48 7.82 5.30
N ASN A 60 -5.55 9.03 5.87
CA ASN A 60 -6.13 10.20 5.20
C ASN A 60 -5.04 11.08 4.54
N SER A 61 -5.45 12.13 3.82
CA SER A 61 -4.55 13.04 3.09
C SER A 61 -3.51 13.77 3.94
N ASP A 62 -3.69 13.83 5.26
CA ASP A 62 -2.75 14.50 6.17
C ASP A 62 -1.54 13.61 6.49
N TYR A 63 -1.63 12.31 6.17
CA TYR A 63 -0.53 11.39 6.36
C TYR A 63 0.45 11.40 5.19
N THR A 64 1.73 11.43 5.53
CA THR A 64 2.80 10.91 4.68
C THR A 64 2.97 9.40 4.91
N PRO A 65 3.52 8.62 3.97
CA PRO A 65 3.80 7.19 4.17
C PRO A 65 4.56 6.89 5.47
N ASN A 66 5.55 7.73 5.82
CA ASN A 66 6.34 7.56 7.04
C ASN A 66 5.51 7.82 8.31
N SER A 67 4.69 8.88 8.32
CA SER A 67 3.83 9.19 9.46
C SER A 67 2.74 8.15 9.67
N LEU A 68 2.16 7.62 8.58
CA LEU A 68 1.18 6.54 8.62
C LEU A 68 1.82 5.26 9.16
N ARG A 69 3.01 4.92 8.64
CA ARG A 69 3.77 3.77 9.11
C ARG A 69 4.07 3.84 10.60
N HIS A 70 4.46 5.01 11.10
CA HIS A 70 4.68 5.23 12.52
C HIS A 70 3.40 5.06 13.33
N ALA A 71 2.28 5.67 12.91
CA ALA A 71 1.00 5.54 13.59
C ALA A 71 0.54 4.08 13.67
N LYS A 72 0.59 3.33 12.56
CA LYS A 72 0.23 1.90 12.50
C LYS A 72 1.18 1.05 13.36
N PHE A 73 2.46 1.40 13.43
CA PHE A 73 3.40 0.74 14.33
C PHE A 73 3.00 0.94 15.80
N CYS A 74 2.76 2.18 16.23
CA CYS A 74 2.32 2.47 17.61
C CYS A 74 1.02 1.75 17.95
N GLU A 75 0.05 1.75 17.03
CA GLU A 75 -1.21 1.05 17.20
C GLU A 75 -0.98 -0.45 17.44
N LYS A 76 -0.22 -1.11 16.56
CA LYS A 76 0.08 -2.55 16.69
C LYS A 76 0.92 -2.85 17.93
N ALA A 77 1.91 -2.03 18.24
CA ALA A 77 2.78 -2.21 19.41
C ALA A 77 2.00 -2.08 20.73
N SER A 78 0.96 -1.23 20.76
CA SER A 78 0.11 -1.08 21.96
C SER A 78 -0.82 -2.28 22.20
N LYS A 79 -1.21 -2.99 21.14
CA LYS A 79 -2.16 -4.11 21.19
C LYS A 79 -1.49 -5.48 21.26
N SER A 80 -0.22 -5.58 20.86
CA SER A 80 0.48 -6.86 20.70
C SER A 80 1.36 -7.20 21.89
N LEU A 81 1.24 -8.44 22.38
CA LEU A 81 2.21 -9.05 23.32
C LEU A 81 3.45 -9.60 22.60
N THR A 82 3.46 -9.58 21.27
CA THR A 82 4.53 -10.10 20.42
C THR A 82 5.14 -8.98 19.54
N SER A 83 6.33 -9.23 18.98
CA SER A 83 7.00 -8.25 18.10
C SER A 83 6.12 -7.90 16.89
N VAL A 84 6.03 -6.61 16.58
CA VAL A 84 5.36 -6.13 15.37
C VAL A 84 6.14 -6.63 14.15
N LYS A 85 5.45 -7.33 13.25
CA LYS A 85 6.03 -7.78 11.98
C LYS A 85 6.08 -6.62 10.99
N VAL A 86 7.24 -6.46 10.33
CA VAL A 86 7.55 -5.31 9.47
C VAL A 86 6.78 -5.35 8.14
N ASP A 87 6.50 -6.54 7.62
CA ASP A 87 5.70 -6.80 6.41
C ASP A 87 4.24 -6.36 6.54
N LYS A 88 3.74 -6.23 7.78
CA LYS A 88 2.37 -5.75 8.08
C LYS A 88 2.31 -4.24 8.30
N LEU A 89 3.40 -3.51 8.08
CA LEU A 89 3.43 -2.06 8.16
C LEU A 89 3.36 -1.45 6.76
N PRO A 90 2.81 -0.23 6.62
CA PRO A 90 2.89 0.53 5.38
C PRO A 90 4.33 0.67 4.88
N PRO A 91 4.56 0.70 3.56
CA PRO A 91 5.84 1.06 2.97
C PRO A 91 6.34 2.42 3.47
N THR A 92 7.66 2.59 3.49
CA THR A 92 8.27 3.91 3.72
C THR A 92 8.05 4.81 2.51
N SER A 93 8.28 6.11 2.66
CA SER A 93 8.23 7.08 1.54
C SER A 93 9.17 6.65 0.39
N ALA A 94 10.40 6.22 0.69
CA ALA A 94 11.34 5.74 -0.32
C ALA A 94 10.81 4.51 -1.09
N ALA A 95 10.21 3.55 -0.38
CA ALA A 95 9.59 2.38 -1.01
C ALA A 95 8.35 2.75 -1.82
N SER A 96 7.52 3.67 -1.32
CA SER A 96 6.33 4.18 -2.01
C SER A 96 6.71 4.84 -3.33
N ARG A 97 7.75 5.68 -3.33
CA ARG A 97 8.34 6.26 -4.53
C ARG A 97 8.81 5.20 -5.53
N TYR A 98 9.55 4.19 -5.05
CA TYR A 98 10.03 3.12 -5.92
C TYR A 98 8.87 2.34 -6.56
N HIS A 99 7.89 1.91 -5.75
CA HIS A 99 6.73 1.18 -6.24
C HIS A 99 5.84 2.01 -7.16
N GLY A 100 5.64 3.31 -6.88
CA GLY A 100 4.94 4.23 -7.77
C GLY A 100 5.62 4.34 -9.13
N MET A 101 6.95 4.47 -9.16
CA MET A 101 7.70 4.47 -10.42
C MET A 101 7.57 3.15 -11.18
N CYS A 102 7.61 2.00 -10.50
CA CYS A 102 7.36 0.71 -11.14
C CYS A 102 5.94 0.62 -11.73
N ALA A 103 4.93 1.10 -11.00
CA ALA A 103 3.54 1.13 -11.46
C ALA A 103 3.34 2.06 -12.66
N TYR A 104 4.09 3.17 -12.75
CA TYR A 104 4.11 4.06 -13.91
C TYR A 104 4.80 3.43 -15.13
N LEU A 105 5.99 2.87 -14.96
CA LEU A 105 6.82 2.42 -16.08
C LEU A 105 6.37 1.09 -16.68
N SER A 106 5.79 0.19 -15.87
CA SER A 106 5.42 -1.16 -16.35
C SER A 106 4.37 -1.11 -17.46
N PRO A 107 3.26 -0.36 -17.33
CA PRO A 107 2.29 -0.20 -18.41
C PRO A 107 2.89 0.45 -19.67
N GLN A 108 3.75 1.45 -19.50
CA GLN A 108 4.38 2.14 -20.64
C GLN A 108 5.29 1.22 -21.45
N LEU A 109 6.12 0.42 -20.78
CA LEU A 109 6.97 -0.57 -21.45
C LEU A 109 6.14 -1.60 -22.23
N TRP A 110 5.00 -2.02 -21.68
CA TRP A 110 4.11 -2.96 -22.37
C TRP A 110 3.41 -2.32 -23.57
N LEU A 111 2.97 -1.07 -23.46
CA LEU A 111 2.37 -0.33 -24.56
C LEU A 111 3.39 -0.12 -25.70
N GLU A 112 4.61 0.32 -25.37
CA GLU A 112 5.71 0.51 -26.32
C GLU A 112 6.09 -0.82 -27.03
N SER A 113 6.18 -1.92 -26.27
CA SER A 113 6.44 -3.27 -26.82
C SER A 113 5.31 -3.75 -27.73
N SER A 114 4.06 -3.49 -27.36
CA SER A 114 2.89 -3.89 -28.16
C SER A 114 2.76 -3.13 -29.47
N LEU A 115 3.32 -1.91 -29.53
CA LEU A 115 3.34 -1.05 -30.72
C LEU A 115 4.59 -1.26 -31.60
N GLY A 116 5.51 -2.15 -31.20
CA GLY A 116 6.73 -2.46 -31.96
C GLY A 116 7.75 -1.31 -31.99
N LEU A 117 7.73 -0.44 -30.98
CA LEU A 117 8.64 0.71 -30.85
C LEU A 117 9.95 0.37 -30.11
N ILE A 118 10.04 -0.83 -29.55
CA ILE A 118 11.22 -1.47 -28.92
C ILE A 118 11.29 -2.94 -29.33
#